data_AF-A0A0H5CBQ4-F1
#
_entry.id   AF-A0A0H5CBQ4-F1
#
_cell.length_a   1.000
_cell.length_b   1.000
_cell.length_c   1.000
_cell.angle_alpha   90.00
_cell.angle_beta   90.00
_cell.angle_gamma   90.00
#
_symmetry.space_group_name_H-M   'P 1'
#
loop_
_entity.id
_entity.type
_entity.pdbx_description
1 polymer ?
#
loop_
_entity_poly.entity_id
_entity_poly.type
_entity_poly.pdbx_seq_one_letter_code
_entity_poly.pdbx_strand_id
1 'polypeptide(L)'
;MNSLLEAVHEARKDQKGFTLIELLMVIVILGVLAGIVVFAVNGIQDRGKASACKADVKTVEVALEAYYAKLSSYPPADDWAALTTAPNKFLHSQPNSPDYVIAFNGAGHVTASGACTQV
;
A
#
# COMPACT_ATOMS: atom_id res chain seq x y z
N MET A 1 -50.34 -39.48 -23.22
CA MET A 1 -49.25 -39.71 -22.23
C MET A 1 -47.84 -39.73 -22.84
N ASN A 2 -47.67 -39.72 -24.18
CA ASN A 2 -46.33 -39.82 -24.78
C ASN A 2 -45.67 -38.45 -25.11
N SER A 3 -46.36 -37.32 -24.92
CA SER A 3 -45.83 -35.98 -25.17
C SER A 3 -44.90 -35.45 -24.08
N LEU A 4 -44.97 -36.00 -22.85
CA LEU A 4 -44.09 -35.57 -21.76
C LEU A 4 -42.69 -36.20 -21.82
N LEU A 5 -42.54 -37.30 -22.57
CA LEU A 5 -41.25 -37.97 -22.75
C LEU A 5 -40.35 -37.22 -23.76
N GLU A 6 -40.93 -36.58 -24.78
CA GLU A 6 -40.17 -35.77 -25.73
C GLU A 6 -39.63 -34.48 -25.11
N ALA A 7 -40.42 -33.82 -24.25
CA ALA A 7 -40.00 -32.60 -23.56
C ALA A 7 -38.79 -32.83 -22.62
N VAL A 8 -38.69 -34.01 -22.01
CA VAL A 8 -37.55 -34.36 -21.13
C VAL A 8 -36.30 -34.71 -21.94
N HIS A 9 -36.45 -35.27 -23.15
CA HIS A 9 -35.31 -35.63 -24.00
C HIS A 9 -34.61 -34.39 -24.57
N GLU A 10 -35.37 -33.35 -24.90
CA GLU A 10 -34.81 -32.12 -25.45
C GLU A 10 -34.12 -31.25 -24.38
N ALA A 11 -34.64 -31.25 -23.15
CA ALA A 11 -33.98 -30.59 -22.01
C ALA A 11 -32.61 -31.20 -21.63
N ARG A 12 -32.32 -32.44 -22.04
CA ARG A 12 -31.05 -33.15 -21.76
C ARG A 12 -29.99 -32.98 -22.85
N LYS A 13 -30.36 -32.62 -24.08
CA LYS A 13 -29.39 -32.37 -25.18
C LYS A 13 -28.60 -31.08 -25.01
N ASP A 14 -29.14 -30.11 -24.28
CA ASP A 14 -28.47 -28.83 -24.01
C ASP A 14 -27.53 -28.85 -22.80
N GLN A 15 -27.42 -29.96 -22.08
CA GLN A 15 -26.43 -30.13 -21.02
C GLN A 15 -25.08 -30.54 -21.63
N LYS A 16 -24.43 -29.59 -22.31
CA LYS A 16 -23.04 -29.75 -22.75
C LYS A 16 -22.12 -29.77 -21.52
N GLY A 17 -21.46 -30.90 -21.29
CA GLY A 17 -20.45 -31.04 -20.24
C GLY A 17 -19.18 -30.25 -20.57
N PHE A 18 -18.47 -29.78 -19.54
CA PHE A 18 -17.14 -29.19 -19.67
C PHE A 18 -16.20 -30.17 -20.37
N THR A 19 -15.47 -29.72 -21.38
CA THR A 19 -14.49 -30.59 -22.03
C THR A 19 -13.20 -30.65 -21.21
N LEU A 20 -12.52 -31.79 -21.19
CA LEU A 20 -11.23 -31.92 -20.47
C LEU A 20 -10.19 -30.93 -21.00
N ILE A 21 -10.22 -30.63 -22.30
CA ILE A 21 -9.31 -29.67 -22.93
C ILE A 21 -9.59 -28.23 -22.48
N GLU A 22 -10.85 -27.89 -22.24
CA GLU A 22 -11.29 -26.57 -21.77
C GLU A 22 -10.84 -26.32 -20.33
N LEU A 23 -10.86 -27.34 -19.47
CA LEU A 23 -10.26 -27.24 -18.14
C LEU A 23 -8.72 -27.21 -18.20
N LEU A 24 -8.12 -28.04 -19.08
CA LEU A 24 -6.66 -28.18 -19.19
C LEU A 24 -6.01 -26.88 -19.67
N MET A 25 -6.52 -26.25 -20.72
CA MET A 25 -5.94 -25.00 -21.22
C MET A 25 -6.05 -23.86 -20.19
N VAL A 26 -7.11 -23.85 -19.38
CA VAL A 26 -7.33 -22.83 -18.35
C VAL A 26 -6.27 -22.94 -17.25
N ILE A 27 -6.02 -24.14 -16.71
CA ILE A 27 -4.99 -24.29 -15.67
C ILE A 27 -3.58 -24.02 -16.20
N VAL A 28 -3.33 -24.31 -17.48
CA VAL A 28 -2.06 -23.97 -18.14
C VAL A 28 -1.89 -22.46 -18.23
N ILE A 29 -2.90 -21.73 -18.71
CA ILE A 29 -2.84 -20.26 -18.80
C ILE A 29 -2.73 -19.64 -17.40
N LEU A 30 -3.51 -20.12 -16.43
CA LEU A 30 -3.44 -19.65 -15.04
C LEU A 30 -2.07 -19.92 -14.40
N GLY A 31 -1.45 -21.07 -14.69
CA GLY A 31 -0.10 -21.40 -14.22
C GLY A 31 0.96 -20.45 -14.78
N VAL A 32 0.91 -20.14 -16.07
CA VAL A 32 1.83 -19.18 -16.71
C VAL A 32 1.64 -17.77 -16.14
N LEU A 33 0.39 -17.30 -16.03
CA LEU A 33 0.09 -15.97 -15.50
C LEU A 33 0.51 -15.83 -14.03
N ALA A 34 0.22 -16.83 -13.20
CA ALA A 34 0.63 -16.84 -11.79
C ALA A 34 2.15 -16.76 -11.64
N GLY A 35 2.91 -17.48 -12.48
CA GLY A 35 4.38 -17.44 -12.47
C GLY A 35 4.95 -16.03 -12.77
N ILE A 36 4.40 -15.33 -13.76
CA ILE A 36 4.85 -13.98 -14.13
C ILE A 36 4.56 -12.97 -13.02
N VAL A 37 3.38 -13.05 -12.40
CA VAL A 37 2.94 -12.09 -11.38
C VAL A 37 3.86 -12.09 -10.16
N VAL A 38 4.32 -13.25 -9.70
CA VAL A 38 5.21 -13.36 -8.52
C VAL A 38 6.50 -12.56 -8.71
N PHE A 39 7.14 -12.64 -9.88
CA PHE A 39 8.34 -11.85 -10.13
C PHE A 39 8.07 -10.36 -10.31
N ALA A 40 6.89 -10.00 -10.85
CA ALA A 40 6.53 -8.60 -11.08
C ALA A 40 6.26 -7.81 -9.78
N VAL A 41 5.78 -8.46 -8.72
CA VAL A 41 5.35 -7.76 -7.48
C VAL A 41 6.47 -7.50 -6.47
N ASN A 42 7.59 -8.22 -6.54
CA ASN A 42 8.65 -8.19 -5.52
C ASN A 42 9.27 -6.80 -5.28
N GLY A 43 9.24 -5.88 -6.25
CA GLY A 43 9.79 -4.53 -6.09
C GLY A 43 8.76 -3.42 -5.84
N ILE A 44 7.46 -3.72 -5.93
CA ILE A 44 6.41 -2.69 -5.79
C ILE A 44 6.26 -2.29 -4.32
N GLN A 45 6.37 -3.25 -3.41
CA GLN A 45 6.23 -3.00 -1.97
C GLN A 45 7.35 -2.10 -1.46
N ASP A 46 8.60 -2.37 -1.82
CA ASP A 46 9.75 -1.58 -1.38
C ASP A 46 9.67 -0.13 -1.88
N ARG A 47 9.28 0.06 -3.15
CA ARG A 47 9.03 1.40 -3.70
C ARG A 47 7.87 2.11 -3.00
N GLY A 48 6.82 1.38 -2.65
CA GLY A 48 5.69 1.90 -1.87
C GLY A 48 6.14 2.42 -0.50
N LYS A 49 6.96 1.63 0.21
CA LYS A 49 7.53 2.03 1.52
C LYS A 49 8.45 3.24 1.40
N ALA A 50 9.33 3.27 0.40
CA ALA A 50 10.20 4.42 0.14
C ALA A 50 9.40 5.69 -0.19
N SER A 51 8.32 5.57 -0.98
CA SER A 51 7.42 6.68 -1.30
C SER A 51 6.66 7.18 -0.07
N ALA A 52 6.18 6.27 0.78
CA ALA A 52 5.50 6.63 2.03
C ALA A 52 6.44 7.40 2.96
N CYS A 53 7.68 6.91 3.14
CA CYS A 53 8.66 7.63 3.94
C CYS A 53 8.93 9.04 3.40
N LYS A 54 9.14 9.20 2.09
CA LYS A 54 9.40 10.53 1.49
C LYS A 54 8.23 11.50 1.73
N ALA A 55 6.99 11.01 1.65
CA ALA A 55 5.81 11.81 1.93
C ALA A 55 5.74 12.25 3.40
N ASP A 56 6.04 11.33 4.33
CA ASP A 56 6.04 11.64 5.76
C ASP A 56 7.16 12.60 6.14
N VAL A 57 8.37 12.42 5.61
CA VAL A 57 9.49 13.36 5.79
C VAL A 57 9.07 14.75 5.36
N LYS A 58 8.44 14.87 4.18
CA LYS A 58 8.00 16.18 3.69
C LYS A 58 6.93 16.80 4.57
N THR A 59 6.04 15.97 5.11
CA THR A 59 4.98 16.42 6.03
C THR A 59 5.59 16.93 7.34
N VAL A 60 6.60 16.26 7.88
CA VAL A 60 7.33 16.70 9.08
C VAL A 60 8.10 17.99 8.82
N GLU A 61 8.79 18.13 7.69
CA GLU A 61 9.46 19.39 7.31
C GLU A 61 8.49 20.57 7.30
N VAL A 62 7.33 20.41 6.66
CA VAL A 62 6.30 21.45 6.62
C VAL A 62 5.79 21.79 8.01
N ALA A 63 5.63 20.80 8.89
CA ALA A 63 5.23 21.03 10.27
C ALA A 63 6.29 21.78 11.09
N LEU A 64 7.58 21.49 10.89
CA LEU A 64 8.68 22.20 11.53
C LEU A 64 8.75 23.66 11.06
N GLU A 65 8.57 23.91 9.77
CA GLU A 65 8.50 25.27 9.23
C GLU A 65 7.27 26.04 9.76
N ALA A 66 6.12 25.37 9.87
CA ALA A 66 4.93 25.97 10.46
C ALA A 66 5.11 26.27 11.97
N TYR A 67 5.83 25.40 12.69
CA TYR A 67 6.21 25.63 14.08
C TYR A 67 7.11 26.86 14.20
N TYR A 68 8.16 26.94 13.38
CA TYR A 68 9.07 28.09 13.34
C TYR A 68 8.34 29.39 12.99
N ALA A 69 7.46 29.37 11.99
CA ALA A 69 6.67 30.52 11.59
C ALA A 69 5.77 31.06 12.72
N LYS A 70 5.32 30.19 13.63
CA LYS A 70 4.42 30.56 14.72
C LYS A 70 5.15 30.91 16.03
N LEU A 71 6.27 30.24 16.31
CA LEU A 71 6.96 30.31 17.61
C LEU A 71 8.36 30.92 17.52
N SER A 72 8.83 31.26 16.31
CA SER A 72 10.15 31.86 16.04
C SER A 72 11.34 31.01 16.47
N SER A 73 11.13 29.72 16.71
CA SER A 73 12.16 28.73 17.04
C SER A 73 11.73 27.37 16.52
N TYR A 74 12.68 26.44 16.35
CA TYR A 74 12.36 25.03 16.09
C TYR A 74 12.14 24.29 17.42
N PRO A 75 11.34 23.20 17.44
CA PRO A 75 11.18 22.37 18.62
C PRO A 75 12.50 21.68 18.98
N PRO A 76 12.72 21.28 20.26
CA PRO A 76 13.84 20.43 20.64
C PRO A 76 13.88 19.14 19.80
N ALA A 77 15.09 18.59 19.61
CA ALA A 77 15.27 17.39 18.78
C ALA A 77 14.35 16.25 19.24
N ASP A 78 13.64 15.67 18.27
CA ASP A 78 12.68 14.58 18.44
C ASP A 78 11.57 14.80 19.49
N ASP A 79 11.27 16.06 19.83
CA ASP A 79 10.12 16.41 20.67
C ASP A 79 8.81 16.38 19.87
N TRP A 80 8.31 15.18 19.60
CA TRP A 80 7.06 14.96 18.87
C TRP A 80 5.83 15.55 19.58
N ALA A 81 5.89 15.74 20.90
CA ALA A 81 4.80 16.36 21.64
C ALA A 81 4.65 17.83 21.22
N ALA A 82 5.75 18.55 20.98
CA ALA A 82 5.73 19.93 20.49
C ALA A 82 5.03 20.10 19.13
N LEU A 83 4.98 19.05 18.30
CA LEU A 83 4.30 19.07 17.00
C LEU A 83 2.87 18.54 17.04
N THR A 84 2.54 17.68 18.01
CA THR A 84 1.25 16.93 18.02
C THR A 84 0.27 17.38 19.11
N THR A 85 0.73 18.13 20.13
CA THR A 85 -0.09 18.55 21.27
C THR A 85 -0.53 20.02 21.22
N ALA A 86 -1.59 20.35 21.98
CA ALA A 86 -2.11 21.71 22.11
C ALA A 86 -1.11 22.62 22.88
N PRO A 87 -1.07 23.95 22.63
CA PRO A 87 -2.09 24.78 21.97
C PRO A 87 -1.99 24.85 20.44
N ASN A 88 -0.89 24.39 19.83
CA ASN A 88 -0.65 24.48 18.39
C ASN A 88 -0.36 23.08 17.83
N LYS A 89 -1.36 22.47 17.21
CA LYS A 89 -1.21 21.16 16.57
C LYS A 89 -0.72 21.35 15.13
N PHE A 90 0.53 20.98 14.85
CA PHE A 90 1.14 21.06 13.52
C PHE A 90 1.13 19.72 12.77
N LEU A 91 1.12 18.61 13.51
CA LEU A 91 0.94 17.25 13.00
C LEU A 91 -0.26 16.58 13.67
N HIS A 92 -0.99 15.74 12.93
CA HIS A 92 -2.07 14.95 13.52
C HIS A 92 -1.54 13.94 14.55
N SER A 93 -0.46 13.25 14.19
CA SER A 93 0.26 12.26 14.98
C SER A 93 1.70 12.16 14.47
N GLN A 94 2.59 11.59 15.28
CA GLN A 94 3.93 11.21 14.82
C GLN A 94 3.83 10.10 13.77
N PRO A 95 4.61 10.15 12.67
CA PRO A 95 4.75 9.03 11.75
C PRO A 95 5.34 7.83 12.48
N ASN A 96 4.56 6.77 12.66
CA ASN A 96 4.97 5.53 13.31
C ASN A 96 4.87 4.38 12.30
N SER A 97 6.01 4.01 11.72
CA SER A 97 6.11 2.92 10.75
C SER A 97 7.08 1.84 11.25
N PRO A 98 6.81 0.54 11.02
CA PRO A 98 7.79 -0.51 11.25
C PRO A 98 8.92 -0.50 10.21
N ASP A 99 8.72 0.13 9.05
CA ASP A 99 9.63 0.06 7.91
C ASP A 99 10.65 1.22 7.87
N TYR A 100 10.37 2.33 8.55
CA TYR A 100 11.26 3.50 8.60
C TYR A 100 11.09 4.31 9.86
N VAL A 101 12.15 5.06 10.20
CA VAL A 101 12.17 5.98 11.33
C VAL A 101 12.48 7.37 10.79
N ILE A 102 11.70 8.36 11.24
CA ILE A 102 11.94 9.77 10.98
C ILE A 102 12.37 10.41 12.29
N ALA A 103 13.38 11.26 12.22
CA ALA A 103 13.87 12.08 13.33
C ALA A 103 14.04 13.52 12.86
N PHE A 104 14.08 14.46 13.79
CA PHE A 104 14.39 15.86 13.49
C PHE A 104 15.24 16.47 14.59
N ASN A 105 16.09 17.43 14.23
CA ASN A 105 16.91 18.14 15.19
C ASN A 105 16.31 19.51 15.57
N GLY A 106 16.87 20.13 16.60
CA GLY A 106 16.49 21.47 17.05
C GLY A 106 16.87 22.62 16.10
N ALA A 107 17.35 22.31 14.90
CA ALA A 107 17.65 23.26 13.84
C ALA A 107 16.71 23.11 12.63
N GLY A 108 15.66 22.28 12.73
CA GLY A 108 14.67 22.10 11.67
C GLY A 108 15.06 21.08 10.59
N HIS A 109 16.19 20.40 10.74
CA HIS A 109 16.62 19.38 9.78
C HIS A 109 15.96 18.03 10.10
N VAL A 110 15.27 17.46 9.12
CA VAL A 110 14.63 16.13 9.19
C VAL A 110 15.59 15.08 8.64
N THR A 111 15.77 13.99 9.37
CA THR A 111 16.49 12.79 8.91
C THR A 111 15.54 11.60 8.88
N ALA A 112 15.80 10.67 7.97
CA ALA A 112 15.04 9.43 7.90
C ALA A 112 15.94 8.23 7.58
N SER A 113 15.59 7.07 8.14
CA SER A 113 16.33 5.81 7.99
C SER A 113 15.37 4.64 7.75
N GLY A 114 15.88 3.51 7.24
CA GLY A 114 15.10 2.34 6.86
C GLY A 114 14.66 2.41 5.40
N ALA A 115 13.37 2.18 5.11
CA ALA A 115 12.83 2.15 3.75
C ALA A 115 13.06 3.45 2.94
N CYS A 116 13.41 4.56 3.60
CA CYS A 116 13.73 5.84 2.97
C CYS A 116 15.03 5.83 2.18
N THR A 117 15.98 4.96 2.54
CA THR A 117 17.30 4.84 1.90
C THR A 117 17.31 3.79 0.79
N GLN A 118 16.21 3.08 0.59
CA GLN A 118 15.99 2.13 -0.50
C GLN A 118 15.59 2.91 -1.76
N VAL A 119 16.58 3.45 -2.49
CA VAL A 119 16.41 3.94 -3.87
C VAL A 119 17.48 3.29 -4.74
#